data_AF-I2K5H5-F1
#
_entry.id   AF-I2K5H5-F1
#
_cell.length_a   1.000
_cell.length_b   1.000
_cell.length_c   1.000
_cell.angle_alpha   90.00
_cell.angle_beta   90.00
_cell.angle_gamma   90.00
#
_symmetry.space_group_name_H-M   'P 1'
#
loop_
_entity.id
_entity.type
_entity.pdbx_description
1 polymer ?
#
loop_
_entity_poly.entity_id
_entity_poly.type
_entity_poly.pdbx_seq_one_letter_code
_entity_poly.pdbx_strand_id
1 'polypeptide(L)'
;MSVMTSMNILDASILFSRAENVRTQLDYISGHSVMSEKDRKWVDYLIRTLDKIYMSANTREHRQHLQDFLLMNSDNIYKKYVELSNVFLTNNDYYELK
;
A
#
# COMPACT_ATOMS: atom_id res chain seq x y z
N MET A 1 -3.65 -18.89 22.85
CA MET A 1 -4.55 -18.97 21.67
C MET A 1 -5.41 -17.73 21.68
N SER A 2 -5.21 -16.80 20.75
CA SER A 2 -6.03 -15.59 20.67
C SER A 2 -7.36 -15.94 20.00
N VAL A 3 -8.47 -15.70 20.69
CA VAL A 3 -9.82 -15.89 20.16
C VAL A 3 -10.03 -14.82 19.08
N MET A 4 -10.00 -15.22 17.81
CA MET A 4 -10.37 -14.33 16.71
C MET A 4 -11.89 -14.15 16.70
N THR A 5 -12.34 -13.11 17.39
CA THR A 5 -13.67 -12.50 17.28
C THR A 5 -14.02 -12.31 15.80
N SER A 6 -15.25 -12.63 15.41
CA SER A 6 -15.74 -12.32 14.06
C SER A 6 -15.59 -10.81 13.79
N MET A 7 -14.83 -10.45 12.75
CA MET A 7 -14.67 -9.06 12.31
C MET A 7 -16.05 -8.45 12.03
N ASN A 8 -16.40 -7.37 12.74
CA ASN A 8 -17.67 -6.69 12.54
C ASN A 8 -17.62 -5.81 11.26
N ILE A 9 -18.75 -5.25 10.85
CA ILE A 9 -18.83 -4.45 9.62
C ILE A 9 -17.99 -3.16 9.67
N LEU A 10 -17.82 -2.57 10.86
CA LEU A 10 -16.98 -1.39 11.06
C LEU A 10 -15.50 -1.75 10.90
N ASP A 11 -15.06 -2.86 11.51
CA ASP A 11 -13.69 -3.36 11.38
C ASP A 11 -13.35 -3.68 9.93
N ALA A 12 -14.29 -4.32 9.21
CA ALA A 12 -14.12 -4.61 7.79
C ALA A 12 -14.01 -3.31 6.96
N SER A 13 -14.86 -2.32 7.23
CA SER A 13 -14.81 -1.02 6.55
C SER A 13 -13.48 -0.31 6.80
N ILE A 14 -12.98 -0.33 8.04
CA ILE A 14 -11.66 0.23 8.39
C ILE A 14 -10.54 -0.51 7.66
N LEU A 15 -10.61 -1.84 7.60
CA LEU A 15 -9.63 -2.66 6.89
C LEU A 15 -9.56 -2.29 5.41
N PHE A 16 -10.70 -2.19 4.73
CA PHE A 16 -10.76 -1.82 3.32
C PHE A 16 -10.29 -0.38 3.07
N SER A 17 -10.64 0.56 3.94
CA SER A 17 -10.15 1.95 3.84
C SER A 17 -8.62 2.02 3.99
N ARG A 18 -8.03 1.25 4.90
CA ARG A 18 -6.57 1.15 5.04
C ARG A 18 -5.93 0.54 3.79
N ALA A 19 -6.55 -0.48 3.22
CA ALA A 19 -6.05 -1.11 2.01
C ALA A 19 -6.12 -0.20 0.78
N GLU A 20 -7.16 0.63 0.68
CA GLU A 20 -7.29 1.65 -0.37
C GLU A 20 -6.20 2.73 -0.23
N ASN A 21 -5.89 3.15 1.00
CA ASN A 21 -4.80 4.08 1.26
C ASN A 21 -3.44 3.46 0.84
N VAL A 22 -3.18 2.20 1.20
CA VAL A 22 -1.97 1.48 0.78
C VAL A 22 -1.90 1.32 -0.74
N ARG A 23 -3.03 1.06 -1.41
CA ARG A 23 -3.07 1.01 -2.88
C ARG A 23 -2.70 2.35 -3.49
N THR A 24 -3.27 3.44 -2.99
CA THR A 24 -2.96 4.79 -3.47
C THR A 24 -1.46 5.11 -3.33
N GLN A 25 -0.84 4.72 -2.21
CA GLN A 25 0.60 4.86 -2.01
C GLN A 25 1.41 4.04 -3.01
N LEU A 26 1.03 2.78 -3.26
CA LEU A 26 1.68 1.92 -4.25
C LEU A 26 1.58 2.49 -5.67
N ASP A 27 0.41 3.00 -6.06
CA ASP A 27 0.19 3.62 -7.37
C ASP A 27 1.06 4.87 -7.53
N TYR A 28 1.16 5.71 -6.48
CA TYR A 28 2.08 6.86 -6.46
C TYR A 28 3.53 6.43 -6.64
N ILE A 29 3.98 5.46 -5.85
CA ILE A 29 5.36 4.95 -5.92
C ILE A 29 5.62 4.43 -7.35
N SER A 30 4.73 3.58 -7.88
CA SER A 30 4.88 2.96 -9.20
C SER A 30 4.99 3.97 -10.33
N GLY A 31 4.30 5.11 -10.22
CA GLY A 31 4.35 6.20 -11.20
C GLY A 31 5.56 7.12 -11.07
N HIS A 32 6.39 6.96 -10.03
CA HIS A 32 7.45 7.90 -9.72
C HIS A 32 8.67 7.73 -10.65
N SER A 33 9.15 8.85 -11.21
CA SER A 33 10.18 8.85 -12.27
C SER A 33 11.56 8.35 -11.84
N VAL A 34 11.93 8.55 -10.58
CA VAL A 34 13.25 8.16 -10.04
C VAL A 34 13.28 6.77 -9.38
N MET A 35 12.29 5.91 -9.64
CA MET A 35 12.30 4.54 -9.10
C MET A 35 13.46 3.69 -9.64
N SER A 36 14.08 2.92 -8.76
CA SER A 36 15.00 1.85 -9.16
C SER A 36 14.24 0.64 -9.75
N GLU A 37 14.91 -0.15 -10.60
CA GLU A 37 14.30 -1.37 -11.19
C GLU A 37 13.91 -2.39 -10.11
N LYS A 38 14.72 -2.50 -9.04
CA LYS A 38 14.45 -3.37 -7.90
C LYS A 38 13.17 -2.94 -7.17
N ASP A 39 13.04 -1.65 -6.89
CA ASP A 39 11.84 -1.13 -6.23
C ASP A 39 10.61 -1.32 -7.11
N ARG A 40 10.76 -1.17 -8.45
CA ARG A 40 9.65 -1.37 -9.40
C ARG A 40 9.12 -2.79 -9.37
N LYS A 41 10.02 -3.79 -9.42
CA LYS A 41 9.62 -5.21 -9.31
C LYS A 41 8.92 -5.51 -7.99
N TRP A 42 9.40 -4.93 -6.88
CA TRP A 42 8.79 -5.09 -5.57
C TRP A 42 7.38 -4.47 -5.52
N VAL A 43 7.20 -3.24 -6.01
CA VAL A 43 5.90 -2.54 -6.05
C VAL A 43 4.91 -3.26 -6.97
N ASP A 44 5.34 -3.66 -8.18
CA ASP A 44 4.50 -4.42 -9.11
C ASP A 44 3.99 -5.72 -8.50
N TYR A 45 4.86 -6.41 -7.74
CA TYR A 45 4.48 -7.62 -7.01
C TYR A 45 3.42 -7.34 -5.95
N LEU A 46 3.58 -6.26 -5.17
CA LEU A 46 2.62 -5.88 -4.13
C LEU A 46 1.27 -5.47 -4.71
N ILE A 47 1.27 -4.68 -5.79
CA ILE A 47 0.06 -4.28 -6.53
C ILE A 47 -0.70 -5.53 -7.01
N ARG A 48 -0.01 -6.46 -7.68
CA ARG A 48 -0.62 -7.71 -8.16
C ARG A 48 -1.17 -8.58 -7.04
N THR A 49 -0.49 -8.60 -5.89
CA THR A 49 -0.94 -9.35 -4.71
C THR A 49 -2.22 -8.75 -4.15
N LEU A 50 -2.26 -7.41 -4.03
CA LEU A 50 -3.43 -6.69 -3.54
C LEU A 50 -4.62 -6.80 -4.51
N ASP A 51 -4.38 -6.74 -5.83
CA ASP A 51 -5.41 -6.95 -6.86
C ASP A 51 -6.05 -8.34 -6.75
N LYS A 52 -5.24 -9.38 -6.54
CA LYS A 52 -5.76 -10.75 -6.34
C LYS A 52 -6.66 -10.83 -5.11
N ILE A 53 -6.29 -10.15 -4.02
CA ILE A 53 -7.10 -10.11 -2.79
C ILE A 53 -8.42 -9.37 -3.05
N TYR A 54 -8.41 -8.27 -3.82
CA TYR A 54 -9.62 -7.52 -4.16
C TYR A 54 -10.54 -8.22 -5.14
N MET A 55 -10.00 -8.98 -6.10
CA MET A 55 -10.79 -9.76 -7.06
C MET A 55 -11.46 -10.98 -6.41
N SER A 56 -11.06 -11.37 -5.21
CA SER A 56 -11.66 -12.47 -4.47
C SER A 56 -13.01 -12.12 -3.83
N ALA A 57 -13.81 -13.14 -3.55
CA ALA A 57 -15.04 -12.97 -2.77
C ALA A 57 -14.75 -12.40 -1.37
N ASN A 58 -15.61 -11.53 -0.85
CA ASN A 58 -15.48 -10.92 0.49
C ASN A 58 -15.81 -11.91 1.62
N THR A 59 -15.01 -12.97 1.74
CA THR A 59 -15.09 -13.97 2.80
C THR A 59 -14.23 -13.56 4.00
N ARG A 60 -14.43 -14.23 5.15
CA ARG A 60 -13.60 -14.03 6.34
C ARG A 60 -12.12 -14.29 6.06
N GLU A 61 -11.82 -15.33 5.29
CA GLU A 61 -10.45 -15.70 4.93
C GLU A 61 -9.76 -14.62 4.07
N HIS A 62 -10.46 -14.08 3.07
CA HIS A 62 -9.90 -13.01 2.25
C HIS A 62 -9.69 -11.71 3.04
N ARG A 63 -10.57 -11.39 3.99
CA ARG A 63 -10.32 -10.27 4.93
C ARG A 63 -9.10 -10.53 5.81
N GLN A 64 -8.86 -11.77 6.22
CA GLN A 64 -7.64 -12.12 6.94
C GLN A 64 -6.39 -11.95 6.07
N HIS A 65 -6.42 -12.44 4.82
CA HIS A 65 -5.31 -12.23 3.88
C HIS A 65 -5.03 -10.75 3.63
N LEU A 66 -6.08 -9.92 3.53
CA LEU A 66 -5.92 -8.47 3.42
C LEU A 66 -5.28 -7.87 4.67
N GLN A 67 -5.71 -8.30 5.85
CA GLN A 67 -5.13 -7.85 7.12
C GLN A 67 -3.66 -8.24 7.25
N ASP A 68 -3.30 -9.48 6.89
CA ASP A 68 -1.92 -9.97 6.92
C ASP A 68 -1.05 -9.22 5.90
N PHE A 69 -1.58 -8.96 4.70
CA PHE A 69 -0.91 -8.14 3.70
C PHE A 69 -0.57 -6.75 4.24
N LEU A 70 -1.54 -6.07 4.87
CA LEU A 70 -1.29 -4.75 5.43
C LEU A 70 -0.26 -4.81 6.56
N LEU A 71 -0.41 -5.75 7.49
CA LEU A 71 0.52 -5.90 8.63
C LEU A 71 1.98 -6.09 8.18
N MET A 72 2.20 -6.85 7.11
CA MET A 72 3.54 -7.16 6.63
C MET A 72 4.16 -6.04 5.78
N ASN A 73 3.35 -5.20 5.13
CA ASN A 73 3.84 -4.33 4.05
C ASN A 73 3.60 -2.83 4.29
N SER A 74 2.59 -2.41 5.06
CA SER A 74 2.16 -1.01 5.15
C SER A 74 3.28 -0.06 5.53
N ASP A 75 4.12 -0.44 6.50
CA ASP A 75 5.18 0.42 7.00
C ASP A 75 6.28 0.66 5.97
N ASN A 76 6.64 -0.37 5.21
CA ASN A 76 7.67 -0.27 4.17
C ASN A 76 7.15 0.52 2.96
N ILE A 77 5.89 0.33 2.59
CA ILE A 77 5.22 1.11 1.55
C ILE A 77 5.17 2.59 1.96
N TYR A 78 4.73 2.88 3.19
CA TYR A 78 4.65 4.25 3.69
C TYR A 78 6.02 4.94 3.73
N LYS A 79 7.06 4.25 4.23
CA LYS A 79 8.43 4.79 4.22
C LYS A 79 8.89 5.15 2.81
N LYS A 80 8.66 4.27 1.83
CA LYS A 80 9.05 4.51 0.44
C LYS A 80 8.25 5.64 -0.20
N TYR A 81 6.95 5.72 0.10
CA TYR A 81 6.10 6.81 -0.32
C TYR A 81 6.61 8.17 0.20
N VAL A 82 6.96 8.26 1.48
CA VAL A 82 7.53 9.48 2.09
C VAL A 82 8.88 9.84 1.48
N GLU A 83 9.77 8.85 1.30
CA GLU A 83 11.07 9.03 0.65
C GLU A 83 10.93 9.70 -0.71
N LEU A 84 10.06 9.15 -1.57
CA LEU A 84 9.85 9.68 -2.92
C LEU A 84 9.12 11.03 -2.94
N SER A 85 8.14 11.21 -2.05
CA SER A 85 7.43 12.49 -1.91
C SER A 85 8.36 13.64 -1.53
N ASN A 86 9.32 13.38 -0.63
CA ASN A 86 10.32 14.38 -0.24
C ASN A 86 11.31 14.68 -1.37
N VAL A 87 11.70 13.68 -2.17
CA VAL A 87 12.53 13.90 -3.36
C VAL A 87 11.81 14.82 -4.35
N PHE A 88 10.51 14.61 -4.58
CA PHE A 88 9.72 15.50 -5.45
C PHE A 88 9.72 16.96 -4.96
N LEU A 89 9.49 17.19 -3.66
CA LEU A 89 9.51 18.54 -3.07
C LEU A 89 10.87 19.22 -3.24
N THR A 90 11.97 18.51 -2.92
CA THR A 90 13.32 19.08 -3.03
C THR A 90 13.74 19.39 -4.47
N ASN A 91 13.26 18.62 -5.45
CA ASN A 91 13.52 18.91 -6.86
C ASN A 91 12.69 20.11 -7.34
N ASN A 92 11.44 20.26 -6.88
CA ASN A 92 10.58 21.35 -7.31
C ASN A 92 11.08 22.71 -6.78
N ASP A 93 11.52 22.76 -5.52
CA ASP A 93 12.11 23.95 -4.91
C ASP A 93 13.39 24.41 -5.66
N TYR A 94 14.16 23.47 -6.22
CA TYR A 94 15.36 23.79 -6.99
C TYR A 94 15.05 24.42 -8.36
N TYR A 95 13.91 24.11 -8.96
CA TYR A 95 13.49 24.69 -10.24
C TYR A 95 12.79 26.06 -10.09
N GLU A 96 12.24 26.38 -8.92
CA GLU A 96 11.62 27.69 -8.66
C GLU A 96 12.64 28.78 -8.25
N LEU A 97 13.90 28.41 -7.97
CA LEU A 97 14.98 29.33 -7.58
C LEU A 97 15.95 29.69 -8.72
N LYS A 98 15.65 29.33 -9.96
CA LYS A 98 16.43 29.71 -11.17
C LYS A 98 15.63 30.62 -12.09
#